data_AF-A0AA35RQE3-F1
#
_entry.id   AF-A0AA35RQE3-F1
#
_cell.length_a   1.000
_cell.length_b   1.000
_cell.length_c   1.000
_cell.angle_alpha   90.00
_cell.angle_beta   90.00
_cell.angle_gamma   90.00
#
_symmetry.space_group_name_H-M   'P 1'
#
loop_
_entity.id
_entity.type
_entity.pdbx_description
1 polymer ?
#
loop_
_entity_poly.entity_id
_entity_poly.type
_entity_poly.pdbx_seq_one_letter_code
_entity_poly.pdbx_strand_id
1 'polypeptide(L)'
;LSFADLGEAIGRDEVWVAALLYGQASAPQDEALKLAEILGVSPEVAEELTHPPVKGLGPVVPTDPLIYRFYEIMQVYGMPLKDVIHEKFGDGIMSAIDFTMNVDREEDHEHGDRVKVTMSGKFLPYKRW
;
A
#
# COMPACT_ATOMS: atom_id res chain seq x y z
N LEU A 1 -2.02 -17.96 9.66
CA LEU A 1 -2.63 -16.63 9.54
C LEU A 1 -1.94 -15.92 8.38
N SER A 2 -2.69 -15.65 7.33
CA SER A 2 -2.30 -14.79 6.21
C SER A 2 -2.67 -13.32 6.52
N PHE A 3 -2.19 -12.36 5.71
CA PHE A 3 -2.67 -10.98 5.83
C PHE A 3 -4.16 -10.86 5.48
N ALA A 4 -4.67 -11.67 4.55
CA ALA A 4 -6.09 -11.77 4.25
C ALA A 4 -6.90 -12.22 5.49
N ASP A 5 -6.45 -13.26 6.21
CA ASP A 5 -7.15 -13.76 7.41
C ASP A 5 -7.26 -12.65 8.47
N LEU A 6 -6.18 -11.88 8.65
CA LEU A 6 -6.12 -10.77 9.59
C LEU A 6 -7.01 -9.60 9.13
N GLY A 7 -6.99 -9.29 7.83
CA GLY A 7 -7.82 -8.25 7.23
C GLY A 7 -9.31 -8.54 7.36
N GLU A 8 -9.72 -9.77 7.08
CA GLU A 8 -11.10 -10.23 7.27
C GLU A 8 -11.54 -10.06 8.73
N ALA A 9 -10.67 -10.40 9.68
CA ALA A 9 -10.97 -10.26 11.10
C ALA A 9 -11.24 -8.81 11.52
N ILE A 10 -10.60 -7.81 10.92
CA ILE A 10 -10.77 -6.39 11.30
C ILE A 10 -11.50 -5.54 10.25
N GLY A 11 -11.99 -6.15 9.17
CA GLY A 11 -12.67 -5.44 8.08
C GLY A 11 -11.76 -4.50 7.28
N ARG A 12 -10.50 -4.89 7.06
CA ARG A 12 -9.49 -4.12 6.34
C ARG A 12 -8.90 -4.92 5.18
N ASP A 13 -8.38 -4.22 4.18
CA ASP A 13 -7.66 -4.83 3.07
C ASP A 13 -6.31 -5.41 3.53
N GLU A 14 -5.90 -6.54 2.94
CA GLU A 14 -4.68 -7.25 3.33
C GLU A 14 -3.40 -6.42 3.14
N VAL A 15 -3.35 -5.54 2.13
CA VAL A 15 -2.21 -4.65 1.90
C VAL A 15 -2.14 -3.61 3.00
N TRP A 16 -3.28 -3.12 3.48
CA TRP A 16 -3.33 -2.19 4.62
C TRP A 16 -2.88 -2.87 5.91
N VAL A 17 -3.29 -4.13 6.15
CA VAL A 17 -2.83 -4.91 7.31
C VAL A 17 -1.33 -5.16 7.25
N ALA A 18 -0.81 -5.55 6.09
CA ALA A 18 0.62 -5.70 5.90
C ALA A 18 1.35 -4.38 6.19
N ALA A 19 0.86 -3.25 5.64
CA ALA A 19 1.42 -1.93 5.90
C ALA A 19 1.42 -1.58 7.39
N LEU A 20 0.36 -1.89 8.13
CA LEU A 20 0.30 -1.71 9.58
C LEU A 20 1.40 -2.51 10.29
N LEU A 21 1.54 -3.80 9.97
CA LEU A 21 2.52 -4.69 10.61
C LEU A 21 3.98 -4.38 10.20
N TYR A 22 4.20 -3.73 9.06
CA TYR A 22 5.49 -3.14 8.67
C TYR A 22 5.72 -1.72 9.22
N GLY A 23 4.84 -1.23 10.09
CA GLY A 23 4.95 0.11 10.69
C GLY A 23 4.80 1.25 9.68
N GLN A 24 3.99 1.05 8.64
CA GLN A 24 3.72 2.04 7.57
C GLN A 24 2.30 2.63 7.65
N ALA A 25 1.46 2.09 8.55
CA ALA A 25 0.13 2.58 8.89
C ALA A 25 -0.08 2.58 10.41
N SER A 26 -1.17 3.18 10.86
CA SER A 26 -1.61 3.18 12.25
C SER A 26 -3.07 2.74 12.31
N ALA A 27 -3.44 1.98 13.33
CA ALA A 27 -4.78 1.45 13.52
C ALA A 27 -5.50 2.15 14.70
N PRO A 28 -6.84 2.21 14.67
CA PRO A 28 -7.63 2.44 15.87
C PRO A 28 -7.31 1.43 16.99
N GLN A 29 -7.46 1.83 18.25
CA GLN A 29 -7.11 0.99 19.42
C GLN A 29 -7.83 -0.36 19.43
N ASP A 30 -9.10 -0.40 19.03
CA ASP A 30 -9.92 -1.61 19.00
C ASP A 30 -9.44 -2.60 17.92
N GLU A 31 -9.09 -2.10 16.73
CA GLU A 31 -8.47 -2.92 15.68
C GLU A 31 -7.10 -3.46 16.11
N ALA A 32 -6.28 -2.62 16.74
CA ALA A 32 -4.96 -3.02 17.23
C ALA A 32 -5.03 -4.09 18.33
N LEU A 33 -5.94 -3.93 19.31
CA LEU A 33 -6.15 -4.92 20.37
C LEU A 33 -6.67 -6.25 19.82
N LYS A 34 -7.60 -6.20 18.85
CA LYS A 34 -8.12 -7.39 18.20
C LYS A 34 -7.03 -8.15 17.44
N LEU A 35 -6.15 -7.43 16.73
CA LEU A 35 -4.99 -8.04 16.08
C LEU A 35 -4.03 -8.66 17.11
N ALA A 36 -3.75 -7.97 18.22
CA ALA A 36 -2.88 -8.50 19.26
C ALA A 36 -3.42 -9.79 19.89
N GLU A 37 -4.73 -9.88 20.12
CA GLU A 37 -5.41 -11.09 20.58
C GLU A 37 -5.27 -12.24 19.57
N ILE A 38 -5.56 -12.00 18.28
CA ILE A 38 -5.46 -13.01 17.21
C ILE A 38 -4.02 -13.51 17.05
N LEU A 39 -3.03 -12.61 17.18
CA LEU A 39 -1.61 -12.93 17.05
C LEU A 39 -1.01 -13.50 18.35
N GLY A 40 -1.74 -13.46 19.46
CA GLY A 40 -1.26 -13.94 20.77
C GLY A 40 -0.11 -13.13 21.35
N VAL A 41 -0.06 -11.82 21.06
CA VAL A 41 0.98 -10.90 21.57
C VAL A 41 0.45 -10.02 22.70
N SER A 42 1.38 -9.42 23.47
CA SER A 42 1.02 -8.53 24.58
C SER A 42 0.18 -7.33 24.09
N PRO A 43 -0.85 -6.89 24.84
CA PRO A 43 -1.59 -5.67 24.55
C PRO A 43 -0.72 -4.41 24.44
N GLU A 44 0.45 -4.40 25.07
CA GLU A 44 1.43 -3.30 24.94
C GLU A 44 1.92 -3.15 23.49
N VAL A 45 1.99 -4.25 22.73
CA VAL A 45 2.33 -4.22 21.29
C VAL A 45 1.21 -3.59 20.47
N ALA A 46 -0.05 -3.69 20.92
CA ALA A 46 -1.17 -3.04 20.26
C ALA A 46 -1.09 -1.51 20.36
N GLU A 47 -0.57 -0.97 21.47
CA GLU A 47 -0.42 0.48 21.66
C GLU A 47 0.50 1.08 20.59
N GLU A 48 1.62 0.42 20.29
CA GLU A 48 2.56 0.83 19.23
C GLU A 48 1.90 0.90 17.85
N LEU A 49 0.94 0.01 17.55
CA LEU A 49 0.20 0.03 16.29
C LEU A 49 -0.76 1.22 16.14
N THR A 50 -1.02 1.97 17.22
CA THR A 50 -1.91 3.14 17.18
C THR A 50 -1.21 4.44 16.89
N HIS A 51 0.12 4.49 17.07
CA HIS A 51 0.89 5.70 16.87
C HIS A 51 1.18 5.96 15.39
N PRO A 52 1.08 7.22 14.91
CA PRO A 52 1.50 7.56 13.55
C PRO A 52 2.98 7.22 13.34
N PRO A 53 3.32 6.33 12.39
CA PRO A 53 4.70 5.87 12.26
C PRO A 53 5.56 6.82 11.42
N VAL A 54 6.88 6.70 11.58
CA VAL A 54 7.82 7.18 10.58
C VAL A 54 7.77 6.25 9.38
N LYS A 55 7.31 6.77 8.24
CA LYS A 55 7.11 5.99 7.01
C LYS A 55 8.37 5.96 6.14
N GLY A 56 8.50 4.88 5.37
CA GLY A 56 9.65 4.58 4.52
C GLY A 56 10.66 3.71 5.26
N LEU A 57 11.00 2.58 4.65
CA LEU A 57 12.00 1.65 5.17
C LEU A 57 13.17 1.54 4.19
N GLY A 58 14.38 1.48 4.72
CA GLY A 58 15.57 1.15 3.96
C GLY A 58 16.10 2.25 3.03
N PRO A 59 16.94 1.88 2.04
CA PRO A 59 17.59 2.81 1.13
C PRO A 59 16.63 3.41 0.10
N VAL A 60 17.00 4.56 -0.47
CA VAL A 60 16.26 5.23 -1.56
C VAL A 60 16.11 4.34 -2.79
N VAL A 61 17.13 3.52 -3.10
CA VAL A 61 17.06 2.50 -4.16
C VAL A 61 16.93 1.13 -3.50
N PRO A 62 15.81 0.43 -3.69
CA PRO A 62 15.60 -0.88 -3.09
C PRO A 62 16.63 -1.91 -3.58
N THR A 63 17.09 -2.77 -2.67
CA THR A 63 17.99 -3.89 -3.02
C THR A 63 17.27 -5.21 -3.13
N ASP A 64 16.07 -5.33 -2.53
CA ASP A 64 15.23 -6.51 -2.71
C ASP A 64 14.73 -6.58 -4.16
N PRO A 65 14.88 -7.73 -4.86
CA PRO A 65 14.53 -7.82 -6.27
C PRO A 65 13.05 -7.54 -6.58
N LEU A 66 12.11 -7.95 -5.71
CA LEU A 66 10.68 -7.73 -5.95
C LEU A 66 10.34 -6.25 -5.82
N ILE A 67 10.82 -5.60 -4.76
CA ILE A 67 10.61 -4.16 -4.54
C ILE A 67 11.33 -3.33 -5.62
N TYR A 68 12.52 -3.75 -6.04
CA TYR A 68 13.28 -3.08 -7.10
C TYR A 68 12.52 -3.04 -8.44
N ARG A 69 11.68 -4.03 -8.76
CA ARG A 69 10.86 -3.98 -9.99
C ARG A 69 9.86 -2.83 -10.00
N PHE A 70 9.28 -2.48 -8.85
CA PHE A 70 8.40 -1.30 -8.76
C PHE A 70 9.19 0.00 -8.96
N TYR A 71 10.42 0.07 -8.44
CA TYR A 71 11.33 1.19 -8.71
C TYR A 71 11.67 1.28 -10.21
N GLU A 72 12.00 0.16 -10.85
CA GLU A 72 12.30 0.07 -12.29
C GLU A 72 11.11 0.45 -13.17
N ILE A 73 9.88 0.03 -12.80
CA ILE A 73 8.64 0.48 -13.47
C ILE A 73 8.52 1.99 -13.44
N MET A 74 8.80 2.65 -12.31
CA MET A 74 8.76 4.11 -12.21
C MET A 74 9.85 4.79 -13.05
N GLN A 75 11.04 4.18 -13.15
CA GLN A 75 12.12 4.70 -14.00
C GLN A 75 11.78 4.61 -15.50
N VAL A 76 11.06 3.58 -15.93
CA VAL A 76 10.67 3.39 -17.34
C VAL A 76 9.40 4.16 -17.69
N TYR A 77 8.37 4.07 -16.85
CA TYR A 77 7.01 4.55 -17.14
C TYR A 77 6.61 5.82 -16.40
N GLY A 78 7.43 6.35 -15.48
CA GLY A 78 7.06 7.52 -14.68
C GLY A 78 6.73 8.76 -15.51
N MET A 79 7.59 9.12 -16.47
CA MET A 79 7.35 10.25 -17.37
C MET A 79 6.15 10.01 -18.31
N PRO A 80 6.06 8.87 -19.03
CA PRO A 80 4.87 8.55 -19.81
C PRO A 80 3.55 8.59 -19.01
N LEU A 81 3.52 8.02 -17.79
CA LEU A 81 2.35 8.04 -16.93
C LEU A 81 1.96 9.45 -16.51
N LYS A 82 2.95 10.30 -16.17
CA LYS A 82 2.74 11.71 -15.86
C LYS A 82 2.01 12.41 -17.01
N ASP A 83 2.50 12.26 -18.24
CA ASP A 83 1.94 12.94 -19.41
C ASP A 83 0.50 12.46 -19.66
N VAL A 84 0.24 11.14 -19.63
CA VAL A 84 -1.11 10.58 -19.81
C VAL A 84 -2.08 11.03 -18.71
N ILE A 85 -1.63 11.14 -17.46
CA ILE A 85 -2.46 11.66 -16.37
C ILE A 85 -2.79 13.14 -16.62
N HIS A 86 -1.80 13.94 -17.05
CA HIS A 86 -2.00 15.36 -17.37
C HIS A 86 -2.94 15.58 -18.56
N GLU A 87 -2.88 14.73 -19.58
CA GLU A 87 -3.84 14.75 -20.69
C GLU A 87 -5.27 14.45 -20.23
N LYS A 88 -5.45 13.52 -19.27
CA LYS A 88 -6.77 13.08 -18.81
C LYS A 88 -7.39 13.96 -17.74
N PHE A 89 -6.59 14.49 -16.82
CA PHE A 89 -7.06 15.18 -15.61
C PHE A 89 -6.60 16.65 -15.51
N GLY A 90 -5.62 17.06 -16.32
CA GLY A 90 -5.00 18.38 -16.26
C GLY A 90 -3.83 18.46 -15.26
N ASP A 91 -3.43 19.70 -14.95
CA ASP A 91 -2.29 19.97 -14.08
C ASP A 91 -2.60 19.66 -12.61
N GLY A 92 -1.96 18.62 -12.10
CA GLY A 92 -2.17 18.09 -10.75
C GLY A 92 -1.42 16.79 -10.51
N ILE A 93 -1.81 16.08 -9.45
CA ILE A 93 -1.21 14.81 -9.03
C ILE A 93 -2.27 13.78 -8.66
N MET A 94 -1.90 12.50 -8.76
CA MET A 94 -2.59 11.41 -8.09
C MET A 94 -2.11 11.37 -6.63
N SER A 95 -3.04 11.48 -5.69
CA SER A 95 -2.76 11.38 -4.25
C SER A 95 -2.24 9.98 -3.89
N ALA A 96 -1.26 9.92 -3.00
CA ALA A 96 -0.80 8.70 -2.31
C ALA A 96 -1.29 8.63 -0.84
N ILE A 97 -2.21 9.53 -0.44
CA ILE A 97 -2.81 9.59 0.91
C ILE A 97 -4.28 9.15 0.86
N ASP A 98 -5.10 9.89 0.12
CA ASP A 98 -6.43 9.42 -0.34
C ASP A 98 -6.19 8.46 -1.52
N PHE A 99 -5.86 7.22 -1.17
CA PHE A 99 -5.30 6.21 -2.06
C PHE A 99 -5.63 4.78 -1.58
N THR A 100 -5.85 3.88 -2.54
CA THR A 100 -5.98 2.44 -2.29
C THR A 100 -5.10 1.64 -3.25
N MET A 101 -4.64 0.48 -2.78
CA MET A 101 -3.88 -0.49 -3.57
C MET A 101 -4.40 -1.89 -3.27
N ASN A 102 -4.54 -2.70 -4.32
CA ASN A 102 -4.92 -4.10 -4.23
C ASN A 102 -3.96 -4.94 -5.06
N VAL A 103 -3.73 -6.18 -4.61
CA VAL A 103 -2.93 -7.17 -5.33
C VAL A 103 -3.79 -8.39 -5.58
N ASP A 104 -3.96 -8.71 -6.85
CA ASP A 104 -4.72 -9.88 -7.29
C ASP A 104 -3.82 -10.82 -8.09
N ARG A 105 -4.11 -12.10 -8.02
CA ARG A 105 -3.60 -13.08 -8.98
C ARG A 105 -4.48 -13.03 -10.22
N GLU A 106 -3.89 -12.74 -11.36
CA GLU A 106 -4.53 -12.87 -12.67
C GLU A 106 -4.07 -14.20 -13.28
N GLU A 107 -4.95 -15.20 -13.25
CA GLU A 107 -4.65 -16.54 -13.76
C GLU A 107 -4.44 -16.53 -15.27
N ASP A 108 -3.34 -17.14 -15.72
CA ASP A 108 -3.03 -17.31 -17.13
C ASP A 108 -2.55 -18.74 -17.37
N HIS A 109 -3.43 -19.54 -17.97
CA HIS A 109 -3.22 -20.97 -18.18
C HIS A 109 -2.15 -21.30 -19.25
N GLU A 110 -1.75 -20.33 -20.08
CA GLU A 110 -0.83 -20.54 -21.21
C GLU A 110 0.58 -20.04 -20.91
N HIS A 111 0.71 -18.91 -20.20
CA HIS A 111 1.99 -18.22 -19.99
C HIS A 111 2.39 -18.06 -18.52
N GLY A 112 1.55 -18.57 -17.61
CA GLY A 112 1.75 -18.52 -16.18
C GLY A 112 1.14 -17.28 -15.53
N ASP A 113 0.62 -17.45 -14.32
CA ASP A 113 -0.09 -16.43 -13.56
C ASP A 113 0.65 -15.08 -13.50
N ARG A 114 -0.13 -14.01 -13.53
CA ARG A 114 0.34 -12.63 -13.47
C ARG A 114 0.00 -12.02 -12.11
N VAL A 115 0.87 -11.12 -11.65
CA VAL A 115 0.58 -10.28 -10.48
C VAL A 115 -0.08 -9.01 -10.98
N LYS A 116 -1.35 -8.83 -10.64
CA LYS A 116 -2.12 -7.63 -10.98
C LYS A 116 -2.12 -6.68 -9.80
N VAL A 117 -1.54 -5.50 -9.99
CA VAL A 117 -1.56 -4.43 -8.99
C VAL A 117 -2.48 -3.32 -9.47
N THR A 118 -3.50 -3.00 -8.68
CA THR A 118 -4.39 -1.88 -8.95
C THR A 118 -4.06 -0.75 -7.99
N MET A 119 -3.84 0.46 -8.53
CA MET A 119 -3.54 1.66 -7.76
C MET A 119 -4.60 2.72 -8.08
N SER A 120 -5.28 3.22 -7.06
CA SER A 120 -6.33 4.23 -7.22
C SER A 120 -6.09 5.36 -6.24
N GLY A 121 -5.76 6.55 -6.76
CA GLY A 121 -5.55 7.75 -5.96
C GLY A 121 -6.45 8.88 -6.42
N LYS A 122 -6.94 9.67 -5.46
CA LYS A 122 -7.72 10.87 -5.77
C LYS A 122 -6.87 11.88 -6.55
N PHE A 123 -7.44 12.43 -7.63
CA PHE A 123 -6.79 13.52 -8.36
C PHE A 123 -6.88 14.84 -7.59
N LEU A 124 -5.76 15.54 -7.48
CA LEU A 124 -5.64 16.82 -6.79
C LEU A 124 -5.09 17.88 -7.77
N PRO A 125 -5.94 18.78 -8.31
CA PRO A 125 -5.48 19.85 -9.20
C PRO A 125 -4.68 20.91 -8.45
N TYR A 126 -3.66 21.49 -9.10
CA TYR A 126 -2.96 22.63 -8.51
C TYR A 126 -3.84 23.86 -8.48
N LYS A 127 -3.85 24.54 -7.33
CA LYS A 127 -4.54 25.82 -7.19
C LYS A 127 -3.74 26.90 -7.93
N ARG A 128 -4.45 27.72 -8.70
CA ARG A 128 -3.92 28.96 -9.30
C ARG A 128 -4.21 30.10 -8.34
N TRP A 129 -3.21 30.60 -7.63
CA TRP A 129 -3.33 31.69 -6.66
C TRP A 129 -2.48 32.90 -7.08
#